data_AF-A0A933VXE1-F1
#
_entry.id   AF-A0A933VXE1-F1
#
_cell.length_a   1.000
_cell.length_b   1.000
_cell.length_c   1.000
_cell.angle_alpha   90.00
_cell.angle_beta   90.00
_cell.angle_gamma   90.00
#
_symmetry.space_group_name_H-M   'P 1'
#
loop_
_entity.id
_entity.type
_entity.pdbx_description
1 polymer ?
#
loop_
_entity_poly.entity_id
_entity_poly.type
_entity_poly.pdbx_seq_one_letter_code
_entity_poly.pdbx_strand_id
1 'polypeptide(L)'
;MHHLTRIAAGLAVAGCITHAPAAWAQAPEAFSRYGCDGCHTVSAYGIGTAPTADAGGPPDLSDVGTRRDAAFIQGFLKKQVALDGRKHMLRFPGSDAELSALAGWLVTLDRPPAPAP
;
A
#
# COMPACT_ATOMS: atom_id res chain seq x y z
N MET A 1 -53.33 -46.37 1.30
CA MET A 1 -53.87 -45.16 1.94
C MET A 1 -52.69 -44.28 2.31
N HIS A 2 -52.63 -43.03 1.80
CA HIS A 2 -52.17 -41.83 2.53
C HIS A 2 -50.73 -41.88 3.13
N HIS A 3 -49.68 -41.14 2.73
CA HIS A 3 -49.56 -39.87 2.02
C HIS A 3 -48.14 -39.75 1.41
N LEU A 4 -48.06 -39.08 0.27
CA LEU A 4 -46.85 -38.40 -0.19
C LEU A 4 -46.56 -37.21 0.73
N THR A 5 -45.31 -37.04 1.15
CA THR A 5 -44.76 -35.70 1.42
C THR A 5 -43.36 -35.62 0.84
N ARG A 6 -43.25 -34.85 -0.24
CA ARG A 6 -42.00 -34.35 -0.79
C ARG A 6 -41.46 -33.31 0.18
N ILE A 7 -40.19 -33.39 0.56
CA ILE A 7 -39.45 -32.22 1.03
C ILE A 7 -38.37 -31.94 -0.01
N ALA A 8 -38.51 -30.76 -0.58
CA ALA A 8 -37.66 -30.16 -1.59
C ALA A 8 -36.39 -29.56 -0.97
N ALA A 9 -35.46 -29.23 -1.87
CA ALA A 9 -34.51 -28.13 -1.78
C ALA A 9 -33.56 -28.17 -0.56
N GLY A 10 -32.27 -28.42 -0.74
CA GLY A 10 -31.41 -27.66 -1.63
C GLY A 10 -30.60 -26.68 -0.78
N LEU A 11 -29.30 -26.94 -0.63
CA LEU A 11 -28.31 -25.88 -0.54
C LEU A 11 -26.94 -26.50 -0.84
N ALA A 12 -26.55 -26.43 -2.11
CA ALA A 12 -25.14 -26.47 -2.46
C ALA A 12 -24.56 -25.14 -1.97
N VAL A 13 -23.83 -25.15 -0.86
CA VAL A 13 -22.88 -24.09 -0.56
C VAL A 13 -21.53 -24.58 -1.02
N ALA A 14 -21.32 -24.51 -2.34
CA ALA A 14 -19.98 -24.37 -2.88
C ALA A 14 -19.48 -22.98 -2.47
N GLY A 15 -19.06 -22.88 -1.21
CA GLY A 15 -18.30 -21.75 -0.73
C GLY A 15 -16.93 -21.82 -1.39
N CYS A 16 -16.83 -21.28 -2.60
CA CYS A 16 -15.58 -20.70 -3.03
C CYS A 16 -15.27 -19.63 -1.99
N ILE A 17 -14.48 -20.02 -0.97
CA ILE A 17 -13.81 -19.07 -0.13
C ILE A 17 -12.86 -18.37 -1.07
N THR A 18 -13.34 -17.31 -1.71
CA THR A 18 -12.48 -16.26 -2.21
C THR A 18 -11.83 -15.70 -0.96
N HIS A 19 -10.75 -16.33 -0.52
CA HIS A 19 -9.71 -15.60 0.16
C HIS A 19 -9.28 -14.57 -0.88
N ALA A 20 -9.93 -13.41 -0.88
CA ALA A 20 -9.25 -12.21 -1.34
C ALA A 20 -7.92 -12.27 -0.60
N PRO A 21 -6.77 -12.45 -1.29
CA PRO A 21 -5.51 -12.46 -0.60
C PRO A 21 -5.48 -11.17 0.19
N ALA A 22 -5.09 -11.24 1.45
CA ALA A 22 -5.04 -10.13 2.38
C ALA A 22 -4.20 -8.99 1.79
N ALA A 23 -4.82 -8.17 0.94
CA ALA A 23 -4.17 -7.09 0.20
C ALA A 23 -3.92 -5.88 1.11
N TRP A 24 -4.36 -5.97 2.36
CA TRP A 24 -4.31 -4.88 3.34
C TRP A 24 -3.54 -5.25 4.61
N ALA A 25 -3.31 -6.54 4.90
CA ALA A 25 -2.59 -6.95 6.11
C ALA A 25 -1.06 -6.83 6.00
N GLN A 26 -0.55 -6.46 4.82
CA GLN A 26 0.90 -6.54 4.51
C GLN A 26 1.43 -5.26 3.86
N ALA A 27 0.66 -4.17 3.79
CA ALA A 27 1.10 -2.98 3.05
C ALA A 27 2.24 -2.21 3.74
N PRO A 28 2.24 -2.03 5.08
CA PRO A 28 3.44 -1.59 5.80
C PRO A 28 4.61 -2.58 5.67
N GLU A 29 4.33 -3.88 5.67
CA GLU A 29 5.32 -4.93 5.41
C GLU A 29 5.95 -4.78 4.02
N ALA A 30 5.15 -4.45 3.00
CA ALA A 30 5.60 -4.24 1.64
C ALA A 30 6.58 -3.07 1.55
N PHE A 31 6.36 -2.00 2.32
CA PHE A 31 7.26 -0.84 2.37
C PHE A 31 8.68 -1.26 2.75
N SER A 32 8.84 -2.02 3.84
CA SER A 32 10.15 -2.54 4.25
C SER A 32 10.65 -3.68 3.36
N ARG A 33 9.76 -4.56 2.88
CA ARG A 33 10.11 -5.67 1.98
C ARG A 33 10.79 -5.19 0.69
N TYR A 34 10.37 -4.04 0.15
CA TYR A 34 10.97 -3.45 -1.05
C TYR A 34 12.09 -2.44 -0.73
N GLY A 35 12.51 -2.33 0.54
CA GLY A 35 13.60 -1.47 0.98
C GLY A 35 13.28 0.02 0.91
N CYS A 36 12.01 0.41 0.95
CA CYS A 36 11.62 1.82 0.93
C CYS A 36 12.13 2.55 2.18
N ASP A 37 12.21 1.85 3.31
CA ASP A 37 12.73 2.31 4.60
C ASP A 37 14.25 2.54 4.65
N GLY A 38 14.99 2.10 3.62
CA GLY A 38 16.41 2.42 3.46
C GLY A 38 16.68 3.85 2.99
N CYS A 39 15.64 4.57 2.55
CA CYS A 39 15.73 5.94 2.05
C CYS A 39 14.66 6.83 2.67
N HIS A 40 13.44 6.33 2.77
CA HIS A 40 12.30 7.06 3.30
C HIS A 40 12.00 6.69 4.75
N THR A 41 11.33 7.60 5.44
CA THR A 41 10.73 7.34 6.75
C THR A 41 9.21 7.41 6.67
N VAL A 42 8.56 6.73 7.60
CA VAL A 42 7.16 6.95 7.97
C VAL A 42 7.13 7.11 9.48
N SER A 43 7.60 8.26 9.96
CA SER A 43 7.78 8.54 11.38
C SER A 43 6.49 8.40 12.19
N ALA A 44 5.32 8.70 11.60
CA ALA A 44 4.02 8.47 12.23
C ALA A 44 3.75 6.99 12.61
N TYR A 45 4.49 6.06 12.02
CA TYR A 45 4.41 4.61 12.24
C TYR A 45 5.73 4.02 12.77
N GLY A 46 6.74 4.84 13.06
CA GLY A 46 8.04 4.37 13.54
C GLY A 46 8.85 3.57 12.51
N ILE A 47 8.65 3.82 11.21
CA ILE A 47 9.31 3.09 10.12
C ILE A 47 10.48 3.90 9.55
N GLY A 48 11.61 3.23 9.31
CA GLY A 48 12.82 3.78 8.71
C GLY A 48 13.67 4.59 9.69
N THR A 49 14.84 5.03 9.23
CA THR A 49 15.73 5.92 9.99
C THR A 49 15.64 7.34 9.42
N ALA A 50 15.49 8.35 10.29
CA ALA A 50 15.31 9.76 9.91
C ALA A 50 16.27 10.17 8.78
N PRO A 51 15.77 10.83 7.72
CA PRO A 51 16.64 11.29 6.65
C PRO A 51 17.68 12.25 7.21
N THR A 52 18.93 12.11 6.77
CA THR A 52 19.94 13.13 6.99
C THR A 52 19.41 14.42 6.37
N ALA A 53 19.23 15.46 7.18
CA ALA A 53 18.45 16.67 6.93
C ALA A 53 18.96 17.60 5.81
N ASP A 54 19.74 17.07 4.88
CA ASP A 54 20.26 17.80 3.74
C ASP A 54 19.12 17.89 2.70
N ALA A 55 18.83 19.11 2.25
CA ALA A 55 17.64 19.50 1.46
C ALA A 55 17.45 18.81 0.07
N GLY A 56 18.09 17.66 -0.17
CA GLY A 56 17.92 16.81 -1.33
C GLY A 56 17.64 15.33 -1.02
N GLY A 57 17.56 14.94 0.26
CA GLY A 57 17.31 13.55 0.68
C GLY A 57 15.86 13.08 0.44
N PRO A 58 15.60 11.76 0.53
CA PRO A 58 14.27 11.22 0.41
C PRO A 58 13.40 11.70 1.59
N PRO A 59 12.19 12.25 1.34
CA PRO A 59 11.36 12.82 2.39
C PRO A 59 10.72 11.74 3.28
N ASP A 60 10.30 12.16 4.48
CA ASP A 60 9.31 11.42 5.25
C ASP A 60 7.96 11.37 4.51
N LEU A 61 7.28 10.22 4.56
CA LEU A 61 6.06 9.93 3.82
C LEU A 61 4.81 9.84 4.71
N SER A 62 4.89 10.20 5.98
CA SER A 62 3.80 10.09 6.97
C SER A 62 2.53 10.86 6.57
N ASP A 63 2.66 11.87 5.72
CA ASP A 63 1.57 12.71 5.23
C ASP A 63 1.49 12.72 3.69
N VAL A 64 2.10 11.76 3.00
CA VAL A 64 2.15 11.76 1.52
C VAL A 64 0.76 11.69 0.89
N GLY A 65 -0.21 11.05 1.56
CA GLY A 65 -1.61 10.96 1.13
C GLY A 65 -2.32 12.32 1.09
N THR A 66 -1.83 13.32 1.82
CA THR A 66 -2.35 14.70 1.74
C THR A 66 -1.95 15.42 0.45
N ARG A 67 -0.90 14.94 -0.23
CA ARG A 67 -0.28 15.61 -1.39
C ARG A 67 -0.41 14.84 -2.69
N ARG A 68 -0.60 13.52 -2.62
CA ARG A 68 -0.51 12.61 -3.77
C ARG A 68 -1.60 11.54 -3.71
N ASP A 69 -2.15 11.23 -4.88
CA ASP A 69 -3.07 10.11 -5.06
C ASP A 69 -2.32 8.82 -5.46
N ALA A 70 -3.07 7.71 -5.50
CA ALA A 70 -2.49 6.41 -5.81
C ALA A 70 -1.97 6.33 -7.24
N ALA A 71 -2.63 7.01 -8.20
CA ALA A 71 -2.22 6.99 -9.60
C ALA A 71 -0.85 7.67 -9.79
N PHE A 72 -0.64 8.81 -9.12
CA PHE A 72 0.64 9.50 -9.08
C PHE A 72 1.72 8.60 -8.48
N ILE A 73 1.46 8.01 -7.30
CA ILE A 73 2.45 7.18 -6.59
C ILE A 73 2.88 5.99 -7.47
N GLN A 74 1.92 5.28 -8.06
CA GLN A 74 2.19 4.17 -8.98
C GLN A 74 2.99 4.64 -10.20
N GLY A 75 2.56 5.73 -10.84
CA GLY A 75 3.26 6.30 -11.98
C GLY A 75 4.69 6.74 -11.64
N PHE A 76 4.91 7.29 -10.45
CA PHE A 76 6.22 7.80 -10.03
C PHE A 76 7.19 6.64 -9.78
N LEU A 77 6.73 5.59 -9.08
CA LEU A 77 7.49 4.37 -8.82
C LEU A 77 7.72 3.52 -10.09
N LYS A 78 6.85 3.65 -11.11
CA LYS A 78 7.06 3.12 -12.47
C LYS A 78 7.93 4.03 -13.36
N LYS A 79 8.41 5.17 -12.85
CA LYS A 79 9.13 6.22 -13.59
C LYS A 79 8.36 6.79 -14.80
N GLN A 80 7.03 6.70 -14.80
CA GLN A 80 6.15 7.22 -15.85
C GLN A 80 5.86 8.71 -15.68
N VAL A 81 5.73 9.20 -14.44
CA VAL A 81 5.61 10.63 -14.11
C VAL A 81 6.85 11.16 -13.39
N ALA A 82 7.00 12.47 -13.28
CA ALA A 82 8.10 13.13 -12.59
C ALA A 82 7.55 14.06 -11.49
N LEU A 83 8.33 14.24 -10.43
CA LEU A 83 8.12 15.23 -9.37
C LEU A 83 9.21 16.28 -9.50
N ASP A 84 8.82 17.54 -9.74
CA ASP A 84 9.74 18.67 -9.90
C ASP A 84 10.85 18.38 -10.94
N GLY A 85 10.44 17.83 -12.08
CA GLY A 85 11.35 17.45 -13.17
C GLY A 85 12.19 16.18 -12.93
N ARG A 86 12.09 15.55 -11.75
CA ARG A 86 12.87 14.36 -11.38
C ARG A 86 11.99 13.11 -11.37
N LYS A 87 12.51 11.99 -11.88
CA LYS A 87 11.90 10.66 -11.69
C LYS A 87 12.28 10.11 -10.32
N HIS A 88 11.51 9.16 -9.81
CA HIS A 88 11.96 8.38 -8.65
C HIS A 88 13.30 7.70 -8.96
N MET A 89 14.20 7.64 -7.97
CA MET A 89 15.56 7.13 -8.15
C MET A 89 15.54 5.66 -8.59
N LEU A 90 14.66 4.86 -7.99
CA LEU A 90 14.49 3.44 -8.27
C LEU A 90 13.18 3.17 -9.03
N ARG A 91 13.17 2.12 -9.85
CA ARG A 91 11.93 1.55 -10.39
C ARG A 91 11.45 0.50 -9.39
N PHE A 92 10.14 0.47 -9.11
CA PHE A 92 9.58 -0.58 -8.25
C PHE A 92 9.77 -1.97 -8.88
N PRO A 93 10.34 -2.94 -8.15
CA PRO A 93 10.66 -4.26 -8.70
C PRO A 93 9.52 -5.29 -8.57
N GLY A 94 8.49 -5.00 -7.75
CA GLY A 94 7.34 -5.89 -7.55
C GLY A 94 6.33 -5.84 -8.69
N SER A 95 5.29 -6.67 -8.56
CA SER A 95 4.16 -6.73 -9.48
C SER A 95 3.25 -5.49 -9.39
N ASP A 96 2.39 -5.30 -10.39
CA ASP A 96 1.39 -4.23 -10.39
C ASP A 96 0.39 -4.34 -9.22
N ALA A 97 0.07 -5.57 -8.81
CA ALA A 97 -0.80 -5.81 -7.65
C ALA A 97 -0.13 -5.35 -6.34
N GLU A 98 1.15 -5.69 -6.16
CA GLU A 98 1.93 -5.28 -4.99
C GLU A 98 2.15 -3.75 -4.97
N LEU A 99 2.40 -3.16 -6.14
CA LEU A 99 2.51 -1.71 -6.29
C LEU A 99 1.19 -1.00 -5.96
N SER A 100 0.06 -1.55 -6.42
CA SER A 100 -1.26 -1.01 -6.10
C SER A 100 -1.57 -1.09 -4.61
N ALA A 101 -1.18 -2.19 -3.94
CA ALA A 101 -1.34 -2.33 -2.49
C ALA A 101 -0.47 -1.32 -1.71
N LEU A 102 0.79 -1.17 -2.09
CA LEU A 102 1.71 -0.19 -1.51
C LEU A 102 1.18 1.25 -1.69
N ALA A 103 0.80 1.62 -2.91
CA ALA A 103 0.23 2.94 -3.20
C ALA A 103 -1.08 3.18 -2.44
N GLY A 104 -1.93 2.15 -2.35
CA GLY A 104 -3.19 2.19 -1.61
C GLY A 104 -2.99 2.46 -0.12
N TRP A 105 -1.93 1.94 0.49
CA TRP A 105 -1.58 2.28 1.88
C TRP A 105 -0.96 3.67 2.01
N LEU A 106 -0.03 4.06 1.12
CA LEU A 106 0.61 5.37 1.18
C LEU A 106 -0.40 6.53 1.09
N VAL A 107 -1.50 6.37 0.33
CA VAL A 107 -2.55 7.40 0.28
C VAL A 107 -3.39 7.52 1.56
N THR A 108 -3.32 6.53 2.46
CA THR A 108 -3.96 6.63 3.78
C THR A 108 -3.12 7.41 4.80
N LEU A 109 -1.89 7.75 4.45
CA LEU A 109 -0.96 8.47 5.31
C LEU A 109 -1.26 9.97 5.26
N ASP A 110 -1.94 10.47 6.29
CA ASP A 110 -2.38 11.86 6.41
C ASP A 110 -1.83 12.59 7.65
N ARG A 111 -0.93 11.93 8.39
CA ARG A 111 -0.40 12.44 9.65
C ARG A 111 1.00 13.02 9.44
N PRO A 112 1.23 14.32 9.69
CA PRO A 112 2.59 14.85 9.60
C PRO A 112 3.53 14.11 10.56
N PRO A 113 4.85 14.07 10.27
CA PRO A 113 5.84 13.50 11.18
C PRO A 113 5.62 14.03 12.60
N ALA A 114 5.67 13.14 13.60
CA ALA A 114 5.64 13.60 14.98
C ALA A 114 6.79 14.60 15.19
N PRO A 115 6.58 15.69 15.94
CA PRO A 115 7.66 16.61 16.25
C PRO A 115 8.80 15.84 16.93
N ALA A 116 10.04 16.12 16.50
CA ALA A 116 11.21 15.51 17.12
C ALA A 116 11.21 15.78 18.64
N PRO A 117 11.62 14.81 19.48
CA PRO A 117 11.73 15.02 20.92
C PRO A 117 12.76 16.10 21.28
#